data_AF-A0A956K3C0-F1
#
_entry.id   AF-A0A956K3C0-F1
#
_cell.length_a   1.000
_cell.length_b   1.000
_cell.length_c   1.000
_cell.angle_alpha   90.00
_cell.angle_beta   90.00
_cell.angle_gamma   90.00
#
_symmetry.space_group_name_H-M   'P 1'
#
loop_
_entity.id
_entity.type
_entity.pdbx_description
1 polymer ?
#
loop_
_entity_poly.entity_id
_entity_poly.type
_entity_poly.pdbx_seq_one_letter_code
_entity_poly.pdbx_strand_id
1 'polypeptide(L)'
;MREGPTTTERGVVWLAPDGVRLLAPSAVDPRALDDAELEQVLGPPGRLRIRCDPSGCGEHGDGKALYLIDGASERLLARNLSEVHGGEIIGDHAYWVTYGPYGMGGNLSRAALTGGGPETLWSGTGVTEMIVDGTTIYFASEDQLVAYDTVAGRTRVLVDGAVRPKHLFLRDGRVFWSELGNPHSRSEPSGALRSISLATGEVTTHAAPVPWPSLLHVDDARLYWASRDQGLLRAVPRTGGDSETVADLGPGCGGILWMDQTSAGLLLLRGDELSMMFGQPAELWLVPAGS
;
A
#
# COMPACT_ATOMS: atom_id res chain seq x y z
N MET A 1 5.07 2.66 -1.63
CA MET A 1 5.59 2.21 -0.32
C MET A 1 4.90 3.02 0.76
N ARG A 2 4.25 2.43 1.79
CA ARG A 2 3.96 3.19 3.02
C ARG A 2 5.19 3.13 3.91
N GLU A 3 6.13 4.00 3.58
CA GLU A 3 7.24 4.39 4.44
C GLU A 3 6.68 5.18 5.63
N GLY A 4 6.84 4.67 6.85
CA GLY A 4 6.32 5.35 8.03
C GLY A 4 6.83 4.80 9.36
N PRO A 5 6.93 5.66 10.38
CA PRO A 5 7.28 5.24 11.72
C PRO A 5 6.08 4.52 12.35
N THR A 6 6.33 3.38 12.98
CA THR A 6 5.31 2.60 13.70
C THR A 6 5.72 2.42 15.15
N THR A 7 4.80 2.61 16.08
CA THR A 7 5.06 2.47 17.52
C THR A 7 4.94 1.01 17.94
N THR A 8 5.92 0.51 18.70
CA THR A 8 5.94 -0.83 19.30
C THR A 8 6.14 -0.71 20.81
N GLU A 9 5.96 -1.82 21.55
CA GLU A 9 6.29 -1.88 22.99
C GLU A 9 7.78 -1.59 23.30
N ARG A 10 8.64 -1.64 22.27
CA ARG A 10 10.09 -1.38 22.37
C ARG A 10 10.50 -0.03 21.77
N GLY A 11 9.53 0.83 21.47
CA GLY A 11 9.77 2.15 20.89
C GLY A 11 9.30 2.29 19.45
N VAL A 12 9.68 3.38 18.79
CA VAL A 12 9.31 3.67 17.40
C VAL A 12 10.24 2.94 16.44
N VAL A 13 9.69 2.18 15.49
CA VAL A 13 10.41 1.52 14.40
C VAL A 13 10.11 2.16 13.06
N TRP A 14 11.10 2.17 12.17
CA TRP A 14 10.98 2.58 10.78
C TRP A 14 11.13 1.37 9.88
N LEU A 15 10.18 1.20 8.97
CA LEU A 15 10.27 0.19 7.93
C LEU A 15 10.94 0.82 6.70
N ALA A 16 12.16 0.39 6.39
CA ALA A 16 12.89 0.77 5.19
C ALA A 16 13.04 -0.43 4.25
N PRO A 17 13.33 -0.20 2.94
CA PRO A 17 13.56 -1.28 1.98
C PRO A 17 14.72 -2.22 2.34
N ASP A 18 15.62 -1.81 3.24
CA ASP A 18 16.77 -2.60 3.72
C ASP A 18 16.51 -3.27 5.08
N GLY A 19 15.30 -3.15 5.64
CA GLY A 19 14.87 -3.80 6.87
C GLY A 19 14.24 -2.86 7.90
N VAL A 20 14.06 -3.37 9.12
CA VAL A 20 13.49 -2.61 10.24
C VAL A 20 14.58 -1.88 10.99
N ARG A 21 14.45 -0.56 11.10
CA ARG A 21 15.34 0.26 11.94
C ARG A 21 14.59 0.68 13.20
N LEU A 22 15.14 0.36 14.37
CA LEU A 22 14.63 0.91 15.64
C LEU A 22 15.06 2.37 15.73
N LEU A 23 14.11 3.30 15.70
CA LEU A 23 14.39 4.74 15.69
C LEU A 23 14.55 5.31 17.09
N ALA A 24 13.73 4.88 18.04
CA ALA A 24 13.75 5.45 19.39
C ALA A 24 13.46 4.35 20.43
N PRO A 25 14.49 3.68 20.99
CA PRO A 25 14.31 2.58 21.96
C PRO A 25 13.68 3.01 23.30
N SER A 26 13.63 4.31 23.59
CA SER A 26 13.11 4.89 24.85
C SER A 26 11.77 5.62 24.70
N ALA A 27 11.30 5.89 23.48
CA ALA A 27 10.08 6.66 23.26
C ALA A 27 8.84 5.77 23.36
N VAL A 28 8.22 5.75 24.55
CA VAL A 28 6.85 5.24 24.76
C VAL A 28 5.77 6.26 24.39
N ASP A 29 6.15 7.53 24.18
CA ASP A 29 5.27 8.62 23.74
C ASP A 29 5.89 9.38 22.55
N PRO A 30 5.28 9.36 21.36
CA PRO A 30 5.73 10.11 20.18
C PRO A 30 5.81 11.63 20.38
N ARG A 31 5.20 12.19 21.44
CA ARG A 31 5.25 13.62 21.76
C ARG A 31 6.50 14.04 22.52
N ALA A 32 7.30 13.07 22.99
CA ALA A 32 8.52 13.32 23.74
C ALA A 32 9.80 13.30 22.87
N LEU A 33 9.65 13.15 21.55
CA LEU A 33 10.76 13.13 20.60
C LEU A 33 11.40 14.52 20.52
N ASP A 34 12.73 14.58 20.59
CA ASP A 34 13.47 15.80 20.29
C ASP A 34 13.57 16.06 18.77
N ASP A 35 14.11 17.21 18.36
CA ASP A 35 14.16 17.59 16.93
C ASP A 35 15.01 16.61 16.08
N ALA A 36 16.05 15.99 16.65
CA ALA A 36 16.88 15.01 15.94
C ALA A 36 16.19 13.65 15.82
N GLU A 37 15.44 13.26 16.85
CA GLU A 37 14.57 12.09 16.85
C GLU A 37 13.36 12.30 15.93
N LEU A 38 12.79 13.51 15.87
CA LEU A 38 11.77 13.92 14.90
C LEU A 38 12.31 13.89 13.48
N GLU A 39 13.54 14.33 13.21
CA GLU A 39 14.17 14.16 11.90
C GLU A 39 14.40 12.69 11.54
N GLN A 40 14.70 11.81 12.51
CA GLN A 40 14.77 10.36 12.28
C GLN A 40 13.37 9.72 12.07
N VAL A 41 12.35 10.21 12.77
CA VAL A 41 10.97 9.67 12.77
C VAL A 41 10.14 10.19 11.60
N LEU A 42 10.28 11.45 11.22
CA LEU A 42 9.71 12.03 9.99
C LEU A 42 10.54 11.60 8.77
N GLY A 43 11.79 11.19 9.02
CA GLY A 43 12.83 10.78 8.10
C GLY A 43 13.25 11.86 7.10
N PRO A 44 14.02 11.52 6.05
CA PRO A 44 14.69 12.50 5.21
C PRO A 44 13.71 13.46 4.53
N PRO A 45 14.15 14.70 4.22
CA PRO A 45 13.39 15.66 3.42
C PRO A 45 12.94 15.04 2.09
N GLY A 46 11.82 15.51 1.56
CA GLY A 46 11.24 15.02 0.31
C GLY A 46 10.23 13.90 0.51
N ARG A 47 9.33 14.04 1.49
CA ARG A 47 8.25 13.07 1.76
C ARG A 47 6.87 13.68 1.66
N LEU A 48 5.88 12.81 1.47
CA LEU A 48 4.48 13.21 1.44
C LEU A 48 3.80 12.89 2.77
N ARG A 49 2.98 13.82 3.25
CA ARG A 49 2.16 13.64 4.44
C ARG A 49 0.71 14.00 4.15
N ILE A 50 -0.20 13.15 4.61
CA ILE A 50 -1.63 13.38 4.51
C ILE A 50 -2.15 13.76 5.90
N ARG A 51 -2.97 14.81 5.96
CA ARG A 51 -3.67 15.25 7.18
C ARG A 51 -5.09 15.66 6.84
N CYS A 52 -5.92 15.81 7.86
CA CYS A 52 -7.16 16.56 7.69
C CYS A 52 -6.84 18.02 7.37
N ASP A 53 -7.61 18.62 6.46
CA ASP A 53 -7.67 20.06 6.30
C ASP A 53 -8.16 20.70 7.63
N PRO A 54 -7.76 21.95 7.96
CA PRO A 54 -8.40 22.75 9.00
C PRO A 54 -9.93 22.69 9.08
N SER A 55 -10.65 22.44 7.97
CA SER A 55 -12.10 22.21 7.99
C SER A 55 -12.55 20.86 8.58
N GLY A 56 -11.60 19.98 8.90
CA GLY A 56 -11.81 18.62 9.39
C GLY A 56 -11.81 17.55 8.28
N CYS A 57 -11.63 16.28 8.68
CA CYS A 57 -11.90 15.14 7.81
C CYS A 57 -13.37 14.75 7.91
N GLY A 58 -14.03 14.53 6.77
CA GLY A 58 -15.36 13.92 6.73
C GLY A 58 -15.34 12.44 7.12
N GLU A 59 -16.50 11.88 7.45
CA GLU A 59 -16.66 10.46 7.83
C GLU A 59 -16.16 9.47 6.75
N HIS A 60 -16.09 9.91 5.49
CA HIS A 60 -15.63 9.10 4.36
C HIS A 60 -14.26 9.54 3.84
N GLY A 61 -13.42 10.13 4.68
CA GLY A 61 -12.05 10.48 4.30
C GLY A 61 -11.95 11.67 3.34
N ASP A 62 -13.03 12.44 3.18
CA ASP A 62 -13.05 13.75 2.52
C ASP A 62 -12.34 14.81 3.36
N GLY A 63 -11.98 15.93 2.74
CA GLY A 63 -11.36 17.05 3.44
C GLY A 63 -9.92 16.77 3.86
N LYS A 64 -9.22 15.88 3.15
CA LYS A 64 -7.78 15.65 3.37
C LYS A 64 -6.94 16.69 2.62
N ALA A 65 -5.77 16.96 3.16
CA ALA A 65 -4.74 17.79 2.56
C ALA A 65 -3.43 17.01 2.47
N LEU A 66 -2.75 17.17 1.34
CA LEU A 66 -1.44 16.58 1.06
C LEU A 66 -0.36 17.65 1.22
N TYR A 67 0.69 17.30 1.95
CA TYR A 67 1.82 18.17 2.25
C TYR A 67 3.12 17.51 1.79
N LEU A 68 4.04 18.32 1.27
CA LEU A 68 5.46 18.00 1.16
C LEU A 68 6.12 18.31 2.50
N ILE A 69 6.90 17.36 3.02
CA ILE A 69 7.77 17.52 4.18
C ILE A 69 9.19 17.75 3.67
N ASP A 70 9.76 18.90 4.01
CA ASP A 70 11.13 19.30 3.68
C ASP A 70 11.84 19.73 4.97
N GLY A 71 12.52 18.76 5.60
CA GLY A 71 13.07 18.88 6.95
C GLY A 71 11.97 19.18 7.97
N ALA A 72 12.17 20.25 8.76
CA ALA A 72 11.19 20.73 9.74
C ALA A 72 10.01 21.52 9.11
N SER A 73 10.03 21.76 7.80
CA SER A 73 9.01 22.55 7.12
C SER A 73 7.97 21.66 6.41
N GLU A 74 6.72 22.11 6.44
CA GLU A 74 5.64 21.48 5.69
C GLU A 74 5.07 22.47 4.68
N ARG A 75 4.95 22.05 3.42
CA ARG A 75 4.34 22.83 2.35
C ARG A 75 3.12 22.12 1.82
N LEU A 76 1.99 22.81 1.80
CA LEU A 76 0.77 22.31 1.21
C LEU A 76 0.91 22.10 -0.31
N LEU A 77 0.51 20.93 -0.80
CA LEU A 77 0.43 20.58 -2.21
C LEU A 77 -1.01 20.60 -2.73
N ALA A 78 -1.95 20.04 -1.97
CA ALA A 78 -3.34 19.93 -2.38
C ALA A 78 -4.28 19.88 -1.16
N ARG A 79 -5.52 20.34 -1.33
CA ARG A 79 -6.59 20.36 -0.32
C ARG A 79 -7.84 19.69 -0.85
N ASN A 80 -8.80 19.46 0.04
CA ASN A 80 -10.11 18.87 -0.27
C ASN A 80 -9.98 17.54 -1.04
N LEU A 81 -8.94 16.79 -0.72
CA LEU A 81 -8.74 15.45 -1.25
C LEU A 81 -9.71 14.50 -0.55
N SER A 82 -10.22 13.54 -1.32
CA SER A 82 -11.07 12.46 -0.84
C SER A 82 -10.29 11.16 -0.92
N GLU A 83 -10.17 10.46 0.21
CA GLU A 83 -9.65 9.08 0.25
C GLU A 83 -8.33 8.88 -0.52
N VAL A 84 -7.28 9.63 -0.14
CA VAL A 84 -5.93 9.44 -0.69
C VAL A 84 -5.38 8.09 -0.25
N HIS A 85 -5.12 7.19 -1.21
CA HIS A 85 -4.71 5.81 -0.95
C HIS A 85 -3.21 5.57 -1.16
N GLY A 86 -2.55 6.42 -1.93
CA GLY A 86 -1.11 6.35 -2.15
C GLY A 86 -0.55 7.67 -2.68
N GLY A 87 0.74 7.88 -2.46
CA GLY A 87 1.46 9.03 -3.00
C GLY A 87 2.96 8.78 -2.99
N GLU A 88 3.64 9.25 -4.02
CA GLU A 88 5.07 9.08 -4.23
C GLU A 88 5.67 10.34 -4.86
N ILE A 89 6.94 10.59 -4.61
CA ILE A 89 7.69 11.66 -5.26
C ILE A 89 8.53 11.06 -6.38
N ILE A 90 8.35 11.60 -7.60
CA ILE A 90 9.06 11.15 -8.80
C ILE A 90 9.63 12.38 -9.49
N GLY A 91 10.96 12.52 -9.45
CA GLY A 91 11.64 13.70 -9.94
C GLY A 91 11.25 14.95 -9.15
N ASP A 92 10.82 15.99 -9.86
CA ASP A 92 10.41 17.29 -9.32
C ASP A 92 8.90 17.39 -9.04
N HIS A 93 8.18 16.26 -9.00
CA HIS A 93 6.74 16.21 -8.78
C HIS A 93 6.35 15.21 -7.69
N ALA A 94 5.30 15.56 -6.94
CA ALA A 94 4.54 14.63 -6.15
C ALA A 94 3.40 14.06 -6.99
N TYR A 95 3.18 12.75 -6.92
CA TYR A 95 2.06 12.04 -7.52
C TYR A 95 1.24 11.38 -6.42
N TRP A 96 -0.09 11.36 -6.56
CA TRP A 96 -0.96 10.67 -5.62
C TRP A 96 -2.20 10.13 -6.29
N VAL A 97 -2.79 9.14 -5.65
CA VAL A 97 -4.03 8.51 -6.10
C VAL A 97 -5.13 8.64 -5.05
N THR A 98 -6.35 8.78 -5.53
CA THR A 98 -7.55 8.85 -4.70
C THR A 98 -8.56 7.78 -5.06
N TYR A 99 -9.20 7.22 -4.05
CA TYR A 99 -10.36 6.36 -4.22
C TYR A 99 -11.63 7.16 -4.52
N GLY A 100 -11.70 8.37 -3.94
CA GLY A 100 -12.82 9.29 -3.97
C GLY A 100 -14.15 8.71 -3.48
N PRO A 101 -15.22 9.54 -3.39
CA PRO A 101 -16.37 9.21 -2.56
C PRO A 101 -17.01 7.88 -2.95
N TYR A 102 -16.98 6.92 -2.02
CA TYR A 102 -17.55 5.57 -2.18
C TYR A 102 -16.98 4.76 -3.37
N GLY A 103 -15.81 5.12 -3.89
CA GLY A 103 -15.19 4.46 -5.04
C GLY A 103 -15.81 4.81 -6.39
N MET A 104 -16.77 5.74 -6.39
CA MET A 104 -17.48 6.17 -7.60
C MET A 104 -16.67 7.17 -8.46
N GLY A 105 -15.50 7.59 -7.98
CA GLY A 105 -14.60 8.45 -8.75
C GLY A 105 -13.21 8.47 -8.15
N GLY A 106 -12.20 8.08 -8.92
CA GLY A 106 -10.79 8.12 -8.53
C GLY A 106 -9.95 8.92 -9.50
N ASN A 107 -8.76 9.31 -9.06
CA ASN A 107 -7.79 9.96 -9.94
C ASN A 107 -6.35 9.53 -9.63
N LEU A 108 -5.50 9.69 -10.64
CA LEU A 108 -4.07 9.93 -10.46
C LEU A 108 -3.85 11.42 -10.72
N SER A 109 -3.23 12.09 -9.77
CA SER A 109 -2.93 13.51 -9.84
C SER A 109 -1.47 13.78 -9.53
N ARG A 110 -0.97 14.95 -9.94
CA ARG A 110 0.37 15.43 -9.60
C ARG A 110 0.42 16.91 -9.24
N ALA A 111 1.48 17.33 -8.56
CA ALA A 111 1.82 18.73 -8.33
C ALA A 111 3.34 18.89 -8.31
N ALA A 112 3.83 20.02 -8.83
CA ALA A 112 5.26 20.32 -8.78
C ALA A 112 5.73 20.61 -7.34
N LEU A 113 6.94 20.15 -7.02
CA LEU A 113 7.57 20.34 -5.70
C LEU A 113 8.02 21.79 -5.46
N THR A 114 8.05 22.63 -6.49
CA THR A 114 8.32 24.06 -6.37
C THR A 114 7.05 24.89 -6.16
N GLY A 115 5.86 24.27 -6.24
CA GLY A 115 4.56 24.93 -6.14
C GLY A 115 3.78 24.90 -7.45
N GLY A 116 2.52 25.34 -7.39
CA GLY A 116 1.54 25.19 -8.48
C GLY A 116 0.30 24.44 -8.00
N GLY A 117 -0.76 24.50 -8.80
CA GLY A 117 -1.98 23.74 -8.52
C GLY A 117 -1.83 22.26 -8.92
N PRO A 118 -2.64 21.37 -8.32
CA PRO A 118 -2.67 19.98 -8.73
C PRO A 118 -3.21 19.83 -10.16
N GLU A 119 -2.61 18.92 -10.93
CA GLU A 119 -3.04 18.49 -12.26
C GLU A 119 -3.56 17.05 -12.20
N THR A 120 -4.75 16.81 -12.75
CA THR A 120 -5.32 15.48 -12.89
C THR A 120 -4.81 14.81 -14.17
N LEU A 121 -4.16 13.65 -14.03
CA LEU A 121 -3.53 12.91 -15.13
C LEU A 121 -4.39 11.76 -15.63
N TRP A 122 -5.21 11.21 -14.74
CA TRP A 122 -6.18 10.17 -15.05
C TRP A 122 -7.41 10.32 -14.16
N SER A 123 -8.57 9.94 -14.67
CA SER A 123 -9.82 9.87 -13.91
C SER A 123 -10.62 8.64 -14.33
N GLY A 124 -11.25 7.99 -13.36
CA GLY A 124 -12.05 6.79 -13.58
C GLY A 124 -12.69 6.32 -12.28
N THR A 125 -12.79 5.01 -12.10
CA THR A 125 -13.24 4.41 -10.84
C THR A 125 -12.21 4.59 -9.72
N GLY A 126 -12.61 4.37 -8.47
CA GLY A 126 -11.75 4.60 -7.31
C GLY A 126 -10.43 3.86 -7.38
N VAL A 127 -9.32 4.58 -7.18
CA VAL A 127 -7.97 3.99 -7.17
C VAL A 127 -7.68 3.45 -5.78
N THR A 128 -7.32 2.18 -5.74
CA THR A 128 -7.20 1.39 -4.51
C THR A 128 -5.76 1.34 -4.02
N GLU A 129 -4.80 1.34 -4.95
CA GLU A 129 -3.38 1.22 -4.67
C GLU A 129 -2.53 1.76 -5.83
N MET A 130 -1.30 2.14 -5.51
CA MET A 130 -0.28 2.59 -6.46
C MET A 130 1.10 2.07 -6.07
N ILE A 131 1.87 1.62 -7.06
CA ILE A 131 3.29 1.30 -6.97
C ILE A 131 4.06 2.00 -8.10
N VAL A 132 5.37 2.16 -7.93
CA VAL A 132 6.23 2.90 -8.86
C VAL A 132 7.44 2.05 -9.25
N ASP A 133 7.81 2.11 -10.54
CA ASP A 133 9.06 1.57 -11.08
C ASP A 133 9.72 2.61 -11.97
N GLY A 134 10.79 3.22 -11.46
CA GLY A 134 11.47 4.33 -12.12
C GLY A 134 10.50 5.47 -12.45
N THR A 135 10.20 5.63 -13.75
CA THR A 135 9.31 6.67 -14.28
C THR A 135 7.91 6.16 -14.63
N THR A 136 7.57 4.93 -14.25
CA THR A 136 6.24 4.37 -14.49
C THR A 136 5.48 4.18 -13.18
N ILE A 137 4.26 4.70 -13.14
CA ILE A 137 3.32 4.51 -12.04
C ILE A 137 2.35 3.41 -12.45
N TYR A 138 2.22 2.37 -11.65
CA TYR A 138 1.18 1.34 -11.81
C TYR A 138 0.15 1.52 -10.71
N PHE A 139 -1.13 1.52 -11.07
CA PHE A 139 -2.20 1.64 -10.09
C PHE A 139 -3.40 0.78 -10.45
N ALA A 140 -4.15 0.42 -9.41
CA ALA A 140 -5.34 -0.41 -9.49
C ALA A 140 -6.56 0.46 -9.25
N SER A 141 -7.50 0.51 -10.20
CA SER A 141 -8.84 1.05 -9.98
C SER A 141 -9.79 -0.07 -9.52
N GLU A 142 -11.08 0.19 -9.33
CA GLU A 142 -12.03 -0.88 -8.97
C GLU A 142 -12.21 -1.93 -10.09
N ASP A 143 -11.84 -1.60 -11.32
CA ASP A 143 -12.07 -2.44 -12.50
C ASP A 143 -10.89 -2.54 -13.49
N GLN A 144 -9.78 -1.83 -13.25
CA GLN A 144 -8.64 -1.79 -14.17
C GLN A 144 -7.30 -1.84 -13.45
N LEU A 145 -6.29 -2.33 -14.17
CA LEU A 145 -4.89 -2.01 -13.89
C LEU A 145 -4.40 -1.04 -14.94
N VAL A 146 -3.77 0.04 -14.51
CA VAL A 146 -3.33 1.13 -15.38
C VAL A 146 -1.85 1.43 -15.11
N ALA A 147 -1.11 1.69 -16.18
CA ALA A 147 0.24 2.25 -16.13
C ALA A 147 0.21 3.70 -16.62
N TYR A 148 0.94 4.59 -15.93
CA TYR A 148 1.19 5.96 -16.37
C TYR A 148 2.69 6.19 -16.49
N ASP A 149 3.14 6.58 -17.68
CA ASP A 149 4.52 6.94 -17.95
C ASP A 149 4.70 8.44 -17.67
N THR A 150 5.51 8.80 -16.68
CA THR A 150 5.71 10.19 -16.24
C THR A 150 6.55 11.01 -17.22
N VAL A 151 7.31 10.35 -18.11
CA VAL A 151 8.12 11.02 -19.13
C VAL A 151 7.28 11.26 -20.38
N ALA A 152 6.56 10.24 -20.84
CA ALA A 152 5.69 10.36 -22.02
C ALA A 152 4.36 11.07 -21.70
N GLY A 153 4.00 11.20 -20.43
CA GLY A 153 2.79 11.89 -19.98
C GLY A 153 1.49 11.18 -20.39
N ARG A 154 1.49 9.84 -20.50
CA ARG A 154 0.35 9.09 -21.03
C ARG A 154 0.03 7.84 -20.22
N THR A 155 -1.25 7.50 -20.19
CA THR A 155 -1.77 6.27 -19.58
C THR A 155 -1.85 5.12 -20.58
N ARG A 156 -1.77 3.90 -20.06
CA ARG A 156 -2.06 2.65 -20.75
C ARG A 156 -2.84 1.74 -19.81
N VAL A 157 -4.02 1.31 -20.24
CA VAL A 157 -4.75 0.22 -19.56
C VAL A 157 -3.99 -1.08 -19.81
N LEU A 158 -3.58 -1.74 -18.73
CA LEU A 158 -2.89 -3.02 -18.75
C LEU A 158 -3.89 -4.18 -18.70
N VAL A 159 -4.89 -4.06 -17.82
CA VAL A 159 -5.97 -5.02 -17.65
C VAL A 159 -7.27 -4.24 -17.57
N ASP A 160 -8.24 -4.64 -18.39
CA ASP A 160 -9.60 -4.13 -18.35
C ASP A 160 -10.54 -5.21 -17.82
N GLY A 161 -11.51 -4.84 -16.98
CA GLY A 161 -12.43 -5.79 -16.35
C GLY A 161 -11.82 -6.64 -15.24
N ALA A 162 -10.79 -6.14 -14.55
CA ALA A 162 -10.30 -6.74 -13.31
C ALA A 162 -11.39 -6.68 -12.23
N VAL A 163 -11.42 -7.66 -11.32
CA VAL A 163 -12.48 -7.72 -10.29
C VAL A 163 -11.97 -7.15 -8.98
N ARG A 164 -12.11 -5.83 -8.80
CA ARG A 164 -11.70 -5.12 -7.58
C ARG A 164 -10.25 -5.43 -7.20
N PRO A 165 -9.30 -5.15 -8.11
CA PRO A 165 -7.90 -5.40 -7.83
C PRO A 165 -7.43 -4.58 -6.63
N LYS A 166 -6.63 -5.21 -5.79
CA LYS A 166 -5.97 -4.66 -4.60
C LYS A 166 -4.53 -5.20 -4.57
N HIS A 167 -3.66 -4.59 -3.77
CA HIS A 167 -2.35 -5.13 -3.40
C HIS A 167 -1.47 -5.45 -4.60
N LEU A 168 -0.85 -4.41 -5.13
CA LEU A 168 0.04 -4.50 -6.27
C LEU A 168 1.45 -4.87 -5.83
N PHE A 169 2.08 -5.77 -6.56
CA PHE A 169 3.48 -6.13 -6.34
C PHE A 169 4.19 -6.24 -7.69
N LEU A 170 5.35 -5.60 -7.83
CA LEU A 170 6.15 -5.67 -9.05
C LEU A 170 7.35 -6.59 -8.83
N ARG A 171 7.50 -7.61 -9.68
CA ARG A 171 8.68 -8.48 -9.69
C ARG A 171 8.91 -9.06 -11.07
N ASP A 172 10.17 -9.16 -11.49
CA ASP A 172 10.60 -9.84 -12.73
C ASP A 172 9.85 -9.36 -13.99
N GLY A 173 9.61 -8.05 -14.10
CA GLY A 173 8.87 -7.46 -15.24
C GLY A 173 7.39 -7.83 -15.28
N ARG A 174 6.81 -8.22 -14.14
CA ARG A 174 5.38 -8.53 -14.00
C ARG A 174 4.76 -7.76 -12.85
N VAL A 175 3.55 -7.26 -13.07
CA VAL A 175 2.69 -6.74 -12.00
C VAL A 175 1.81 -7.88 -11.52
N PHE A 176 1.90 -8.20 -10.24
CA PHE A 176 1.05 -9.13 -9.52
C PHE A 176 -0.02 -8.35 -8.75
N TRP A 177 -1.21 -8.92 -8.61
CA TRP A 177 -2.28 -8.33 -7.83
C TRP A 177 -3.17 -9.39 -7.20
N SER A 178 -3.87 -8.99 -6.13
CA SER A 178 -5.00 -9.74 -5.60
C SER A 178 -6.32 -9.16 -6.10
N GLU A 179 -7.29 -10.01 -6.38
CA GLU A 179 -8.67 -9.63 -6.64
C GLU A 179 -9.49 -10.01 -5.41
N LEU A 180 -10.17 -9.02 -4.82
CA LEU A 180 -10.94 -9.25 -3.59
C LEU A 180 -12.17 -10.14 -3.83
N GLY A 181 -12.66 -10.19 -5.07
CA GLY A 181 -13.88 -10.89 -5.44
C GLY A 181 -15.15 -10.17 -4.95
N ASN A 182 -16.25 -10.93 -4.80
CA ASN A 182 -17.52 -10.42 -4.33
C ASN A 182 -17.50 -10.23 -2.80
N PRO A 183 -17.59 -8.98 -2.28
CA PRO A 183 -17.51 -8.72 -0.85
C PRO A 183 -18.80 -9.09 -0.10
N HIS A 184 -19.91 -9.31 -0.82
CA HIS A 184 -21.21 -9.62 -0.23
C HIS A 184 -21.34 -11.12 0.11
N SER A 185 -20.56 -11.98 -0.53
CA SER A 185 -20.53 -13.42 -0.27
C SER A 185 -19.41 -13.76 0.70
N ARG A 186 -19.55 -13.37 1.98
CA ARG A 186 -18.60 -13.79 3.05
C ARG A 186 -18.43 -15.31 3.15
N SER A 187 -19.31 -16.07 2.52
CA SER A 187 -19.36 -17.53 2.56
C SER A 187 -18.70 -18.24 1.37
N GLU A 188 -18.39 -17.54 0.26
CA GLU A 188 -17.83 -18.19 -0.93
C GLU A 188 -16.53 -17.51 -1.41
N PRO A 189 -15.42 -18.28 -1.50
CA PRO A 189 -14.21 -17.83 -2.16
C PRO A 189 -14.53 -17.36 -3.58
N SER A 190 -14.24 -16.09 -3.87
CA SER A 190 -14.45 -15.49 -5.20
C SER A 190 -13.31 -14.57 -5.63
N GLY A 191 -12.26 -14.46 -4.80
CA GLY A 191 -11.06 -13.71 -5.14
C GLY A 191 -10.11 -14.53 -6.02
N ALA A 192 -9.06 -13.87 -6.50
CA ALA A 192 -8.01 -14.49 -7.30
C ALA A 192 -6.65 -13.84 -7.01
N LEU A 193 -5.57 -14.57 -7.26
CA LEU A 193 -4.22 -14.01 -7.36
C LEU A 193 -3.77 -14.09 -8.82
N ARG A 194 -3.35 -12.96 -9.38
CA ARG A 194 -3.05 -12.84 -10.80
C ARG A 194 -1.77 -12.06 -11.03
N SER A 195 -1.27 -12.13 -12.25
CA SER A 195 -0.18 -11.28 -12.71
C SER A 195 -0.27 -11.00 -14.21
N ILE A 196 0.36 -9.92 -14.65
CA ILE A 196 0.48 -9.55 -16.05
C ILE A 196 1.95 -9.37 -16.41
N SER A 197 2.37 -9.97 -17.52
CA SER A 197 3.66 -9.70 -18.13
C SER A 197 3.69 -8.31 -18.76
N LEU A 198 4.60 -7.44 -18.34
CA LEU A 198 4.72 -6.10 -18.93
C LEU A 198 5.29 -6.16 -20.36
N ALA A 199 6.02 -7.23 -20.70
CA ALA A 199 6.58 -7.43 -22.02
C ALA A 199 5.55 -7.98 -23.03
N THR A 200 4.72 -8.95 -22.62
CA THR A 200 3.81 -9.67 -23.53
C THR A 200 2.35 -9.29 -23.36
N GLY A 201 1.97 -8.65 -22.26
CA GLY A 201 0.57 -8.39 -21.89
C GLY A 201 -0.19 -9.63 -21.42
N GLU A 202 0.47 -10.77 -21.28
CA GLU A 202 -0.16 -12.02 -20.87
C GLU A 202 -0.56 -11.99 -19.39
N VAL A 203 -1.84 -12.26 -19.13
CA VAL A 203 -2.39 -12.40 -17.77
C VAL A 203 -2.37 -13.87 -17.35
N THR A 204 -1.79 -14.16 -16.19
CA THR A 204 -1.70 -15.49 -15.58
C THR A 204 -2.48 -15.51 -14.27
N THR A 205 -3.32 -16.53 -14.08
CA THR A 205 -3.98 -16.82 -12.80
C THR A 205 -3.11 -17.80 -12.01
N HIS A 206 -2.72 -17.42 -10.79
CA HIS A 206 -1.91 -18.25 -9.90
C HIS A 206 -2.75 -19.07 -8.93
N ALA A 207 -3.82 -18.46 -8.40
CA ALA A 207 -4.76 -19.12 -7.52
C ALA A 207 -6.16 -18.51 -7.72
N ALA A 208 -7.16 -19.36 -7.91
CA ALA A 208 -8.58 -19.00 -7.89
C ALA A 208 -9.46 -20.27 -7.73
N PRO A 209 -10.58 -20.19 -7.01
CA PRO A 209 -10.99 -19.07 -6.16
C PRO A 209 -10.21 -19.05 -4.83
N VAL A 210 -9.92 -17.86 -4.31
CA VAL A 210 -9.34 -17.67 -2.97
C VAL A 210 -10.24 -16.84 -2.06
N PRO A 211 -10.28 -17.15 -0.74
CA PRO A 211 -11.11 -16.42 0.20
C PRO A 211 -10.43 -15.10 0.58
N TRP A 212 -11.03 -14.00 0.08
CA TRP A 212 -10.72 -12.61 0.45
C TRP A 212 -9.23 -12.31 0.68
N PRO A 213 -8.40 -12.40 -0.38
CA PRO A 213 -6.99 -12.14 -0.27
C PRO A 213 -6.74 -10.67 0.08
N SER A 214 -6.19 -10.45 1.27
CA SER A 214 -5.69 -9.16 1.75
C SER A 214 -4.17 -9.21 1.82
N LEU A 215 -3.51 -8.16 1.35
CA LEU A 215 -2.06 -8.07 1.13
C LEU A 215 -1.50 -9.14 0.19
N LEU A 216 -0.41 -8.78 -0.48
CA LEU A 216 0.28 -9.65 -1.41
C LEU A 216 1.78 -9.41 -1.30
N HIS A 217 2.54 -10.50 -1.20
CA HIS A 217 4.00 -10.48 -1.35
C HIS A 217 4.42 -11.58 -2.31
N VAL A 218 5.49 -11.34 -3.08
CA VAL A 218 5.96 -12.28 -4.10
C VAL A 218 7.47 -12.44 -3.99
N ASP A 219 7.91 -13.67 -3.77
CA ASP A 219 9.33 -14.04 -3.79
C ASP A 219 9.73 -14.73 -5.11
N ASP A 220 10.87 -15.41 -5.13
CA ASP A 220 11.33 -16.15 -6.31
C ASP A 220 10.50 -17.40 -6.63
N ALA A 221 9.80 -17.97 -5.65
CA ALA A 221 9.14 -19.26 -5.77
C ALA A 221 7.61 -19.22 -5.56
N ARG A 222 7.10 -18.27 -4.77
CA ARG A 222 5.74 -18.29 -4.19
C ARG A 222 5.12 -16.89 -4.14
N LEU A 223 3.79 -16.88 -4.15
CA LEU A 223 2.97 -15.72 -3.77
C LEU A 223 2.45 -16.00 -2.37
N TYR A 224 2.53 -15.00 -1.49
CA TYR A 224 1.99 -15.03 -0.14
C TYR A 224 0.89 -14.00 0.02
N TRP A 225 -0.18 -14.37 0.72
CA TRP A 225 -1.29 -13.47 1.01
C TRP A 225 -1.92 -13.80 2.36
N ALA A 226 -2.53 -12.80 2.97
CA ALA A 226 -3.37 -13.03 4.13
C ALA A 226 -4.82 -13.29 3.69
N SER A 227 -5.44 -14.35 4.18
CA SER A 227 -6.88 -14.59 4.04
C SER A 227 -7.60 -13.85 5.15
N ARG A 228 -8.32 -12.78 4.78
CA ARG A 228 -8.90 -11.84 5.74
C ARG A 228 -9.96 -12.49 6.63
N ASP A 229 -10.75 -13.39 6.06
CA ASP A 229 -11.84 -14.10 6.71
C ASP A 229 -11.37 -15.22 7.63
N GLN A 230 -10.33 -15.96 7.24
CA GLN A 230 -9.83 -17.10 8.01
C GLN A 230 -8.73 -16.72 9.00
N GLY A 231 -8.09 -15.57 8.83
CA GLY A 231 -6.98 -15.17 9.68
C GLY A 231 -5.67 -15.90 9.36
N LEU A 232 -5.50 -16.37 8.13
CA LEU A 232 -4.38 -17.25 7.74
C LEU A 232 -3.41 -16.53 6.81
N LEU A 233 -2.11 -16.74 7.01
CA LEU A 233 -1.11 -16.51 5.97
C LEU A 233 -1.08 -17.76 5.07
N ARG A 234 -1.27 -17.55 3.78
CA ARG A 234 -1.27 -18.62 2.77
C ARG A 234 -0.18 -18.39 1.74
N ALA A 235 0.22 -19.47 1.08
CA ALA A 235 1.14 -19.42 -0.05
C ALA A 235 0.67 -20.30 -1.21
N VAL A 236 1.09 -19.95 -2.43
CA VAL A 236 0.90 -20.75 -3.64
C VAL A 236 2.19 -20.64 -4.47
N PRO A 237 2.63 -21.72 -5.16
CA PRO A 237 3.73 -21.61 -6.11
C PRO A 237 3.47 -20.52 -7.16
N ARG A 238 4.53 -19.82 -7.59
CA ARG A 238 4.48 -18.81 -8.67
C ARG A 238 4.06 -19.37 -10.03
N THR A 239 4.15 -20.68 -10.20
CA THR A 239 3.64 -21.40 -11.37
C THR A 239 2.15 -21.72 -11.27
N GLY A 240 1.51 -21.36 -10.15
CA GLY A 240 0.18 -21.81 -9.77
C GLY A 240 0.18 -23.20 -9.16
N GLY A 241 -1.00 -23.64 -8.72
CA GLY A 241 -1.24 -24.94 -8.10
C GLY A 241 -2.03 -24.84 -6.81
N ASP A 242 -1.89 -25.85 -5.95
CA ASP A 242 -2.54 -25.87 -4.65
C ASP A 242 -1.92 -24.85 -3.70
N SER A 243 -2.78 -24.23 -2.90
CA SER A 243 -2.34 -23.32 -1.84
C SER A 243 -2.21 -24.03 -0.51
N GLU A 244 -1.24 -23.61 0.28
CA GLU A 244 -1.01 -24.11 1.65
C GLU A 244 -1.14 -22.99 2.68
N THR A 245 -1.44 -23.38 3.92
CA THR A 245 -1.36 -22.49 5.07
C THR A 245 0.08 -22.44 5.55
N VAL A 246 0.65 -21.23 5.59
CA VAL A 246 2.01 -20.99 6.10
C VAL A 246 1.96 -20.68 7.59
N ALA A 247 0.99 -19.88 8.02
CA ALA A 247 0.81 -19.54 9.43
C ALA A 247 -0.66 -19.25 9.74
N ASP A 248 -1.06 -19.54 10.97
CA ASP A 248 -2.30 -19.05 11.57
C ASP A 248 -2.00 -17.76 12.34
N LEU A 249 -2.61 -16.66 11.91
CA LEU A 249 -2.42 -15.33 12.49
C LEU A 249 -3.56 -14.98 13.47
N GLY A 250 -4.49 -15.90 13.68
CA GLY A 250 -5.68 -15.72 14.50
C GLY A 250 -6.76 -14.86 13.83
N PRO A 251 -7.95 -14.78 14.45
CA PRO A 251 -9.07 -14.03 13.90
C PRO A 251 -8.73 -12.54 13.71
N GLY A 252 -9.19 -11.95 12.61
CA GLY A 252 -9.10 -10.51 12.38
C GLY A 252 -7.86 -10.02 11.63
N CYS A 253 -7.44 -10.69 10.54
CA CYS A 253 -6.34 -10.25 9.67
C CYS A 253 -6.55 -8.90 8.96
N GLY A 254 -7.62 -8.15 9.25
CA GLY A 254 -7.74 -6.74 8.88
C GLY A 254 -6.66 -5.84 9.48
N GLY A 255 -5.77 -6.40 10.32
CA GLY A 255 -4.64 -5.70 10.88
C GLY A 255 -3.28 -6.06 10.31
N ILE A 256 -3.09 -6.80 9.22
CA ILE A 256 -1.72 -6.84 8.63
C ILE A 256 -1.58 -5.62 7.72
N LEU A 257 -0.53 -4.86 7.94
CA LEU A 257 -0.26 -3.59 7.26
C LEU A 257 0.85 -3.72 6.23
N TRP A 258 1.74 -4.69 6.43
CA TRP A 258 2.92 -4.88 5.60
C TRP A 258 3.49 -6.29 5.73
N MET A 259 4.10 -6.76 4.64
CA MET A 259 4.78 -8.05 4.57
C MET A 259 6.00 -7.95 3.66
N ASP A 260 7.12 -8.52 4.08
CA ASP A 260 8.34 -8.61 3.27
C ASP A 260 9.13 -9.88 3.56
N GLN A 261 9.98 -10.28 2.62
CA GLN A 261 10.85 -11.44 2.78
C GLN A 261 12.24 -10.99 3.23
N THR A 262 12.76 -11.71 4.22
CA THR A 262 14.13 -11.58 4.71
C THR A 262 14.86 -12.91 4.53
N SER A 263 16.18 -12.91 4.70
CA SER A 263 16.96 -14.15 4.76
C SER A 263 16.53 -15.08 5.91
N ALA A 264 15.83 -14.57 6.93
CA ALA A 264 15.35 -15.34 8.07
C ALA A 264 13.92 -15.89 7.86
N GLY A 265 13.18 -15.42 6.85
CA GLY A 265 11.78 -15.75 6.63
C GLY A 265 10.92 -14.52 6.30
N LEU A 266 9.60 -14.65 6.41
CA LEU A 266 8.67 -13.55 6.15
C LEU A 266 8.48 -12.68 7.39
N LEU A 267 8.68 -11.39 7.24
CA LEU A 267 8.44 -10.38 8.25
C LEU A 267 7.07 -9.75 8.01
N LEU A 268 6.24 -9.68 9.04
CA LEU A 268 4.88 -9.16 8.99
C LEU A 268 4.72 -8.05 10.02
N LEU A 269 4.16 -6.92 9.61
CA LEU A 269 3.69 -5.89 10.52
C LEU A 269 2.18 -6.01 10.68
N ARG A 270 1.72 -6.20 11.91
CA ARG A 270 0.31 -6.29 12.28
C ARG A 270 -0.12 -5.09 13.14
N GLY A 271 -0.99 -4.22 12.64
CA GLY A 271 -1.80 -3.29 13.42
C GLY A 271 -3.16 -3.03 12.76
N ASP A 272 -4.21 -2.79 13.53
CA ASP A 272 -5.47 -2.28 12.99
C ASP A 272 -5.30 -0.78 12.64
N GLU A 273 -5.73 -0.37 11.44
CA GLU A 273 -5.62 1.01 10.95
C GLU A 273 -6.31 2.03 11.87
N LEU A 274 -7.42 1.64 12.53
CA LEU A 274 -8.08 2.40 13.59
C LEU A 274 -7.28 2.35 14.89
N SER A 275 -6.82 1.17 15.30
CA SER A 275 -5.98 0.98 16.49
C SER A 275 -4.69 1.82 16.47
N MET A 276 -4.06 1.99 15.30
CA MET A 276 -2.91 2.89 15.13
C MET A 276 -3.30 4.37 15.25
N MET A 277 -4.49 4.77 14.79
CA MET A 277 -5.02 6.12 15.03
C MET A 277 -5.30 6.37 16.52
N PHE A 278 -5.57 5.32 17.31
CA PHE A 278 -5.78 5.39 18.76
C PHE A 278 -4.56 5.00 19.60
N GLY A 279 -3.38 4.86 18.99
CA GLY A 279 -2.11 4.65 19.71
C GLY A 279 -1.91 3.24 20.28
N GLN A 280 -2.61 2.22 19.78
CA GLN A 280 -2.27 0.83 20.08
C GLN A 280 -1.01 0.41 19.30
N PRO A 281 -0.10 -0.37 19.91
CA PRO A 281 1.14 -0.78 19.27
C PRO A 281 0.86 -1.74 18.10
N ALA A 282 1.62 -1.60 17.02
CA ALA A 282 1.67 -2.65 16.02
C ALA A 282 2.62 -3.77 16.48
N GLU A 283 2.29 -5.00 16.15
CA GLU A 283 3.09 -6.19 16.42
C GLU A 283 3.93 -6.54 15.20
N LEU A 284 5.20 -6.87 15.43
CA LEU A 284 6.11 -7.36 14.40
C LEU A 284 6.28 -8.87 14.55
N TRP A 285 5.95 -9.63 13.52
CA TRP A 285 6.00 -11.09 13.50
C TRP A 285 7.02 -11.57 12.46
N LEU A 286 7.83 -12.58 12.81
CA LEU A 286 8.71 -13.28 11.88
C LEU A 286 8.22 -14.72 11.72
N VAL A 287 7.88 -15.09 10.49
CA VAL A 287 7.56 -16.46 10.08
C VAL A 287 8.83 -17.08 9.49
N PRO A 288 9.50 -18.02 10.18
CA PRO A 288 10.78 -18.54 9.73
C PRO A 288 10.71 -19.26 8.38
N ALA A 289 11.79 -19.23 7.61
CA ALA A 289 11.89 -20.04 6.40
C ALA A 289 11.84 -21.54 6.73
N GLY A 290 10.94 -22.29 6.10
CA GLY A 290 10.85 -23.75 6.20
C GLY A 290 9.95 -24.33 7.30
N SER A 291 9.05 -23.51 7.87
CA SER A 291 7.96 -23.98 8.75
C SER A 291 6.85 -24.71 7.99
#